data_AF-A0A1G1J3W0-F1
#
_entry.id   AF-A0A1G1J3W0-F1
#
_cell.length_a   1.000
_cell.length_b   1.000
_cell.length_c   1.000
_cell.angle_alpha   90.00
_cell.angle_beta   90.00
_cell.angle_gamma   90.00
#
_symmetry.space_group_name_H-M   'P 1'
#
loop_
_entity.id
_entity.type
_entity.pdbx_description
1 polymer ?
#
loop_
_entity_poly.entity_id
_entity_poly.type
_entity_poly.pdbx_seq_one_letter_code
_entity_poly.pdbx_strand_id
1 'polypeptide(L)'
;MPYKKIITLLLVLLLLTHVDSGAEIPSGTDSGGYSAFSAGKEFSSFITVFYISPRPDKVPEVLQHLMTSDTFKDAVVEKDGEFVLTQKAVLLVYVFARLAELYPQLLRDYERLFNSADLRGRTFLLTVFITCSDQSNRAFLKERTANLRSAEEKKTVDIILNKPPLTTAAIIKEVKSALELDCLWAEFLLTGEKEPVEKVIGVLARPDIFRTRLTTWLSGSSPSEENGKIKDILEKYWNIKVDLADKRIVAPADAAIDLDIHCGLILRNSTVNKKDLTKDFAELRKVIGLSDEDIFVLVMKSTAAWSLYSNARQHEKVREICSETVANQPPKVRFYLTQVLNIQSE
;
A
#
# COMPACT_ATOMS: atom_id res chain seq x y z
N MET A 1 18.44 -14.59 5.83
CA MET A 1 17.29 -14.24 6.69
C MET A 1 16.63 -12.88 6.30
N PRO A 2 16.34 -12.54 5.02
CA PRO A 2 15.70 -11.25 4.66
C PRO A 2 14.17 -11.30 4.47
N TYR A 3 13.55 -12.48 4.31
CA TYR A 3 12.16 -12.64 3.85
C TYR A 3 11.08 -12.08 4.78
N LYS A 4 11.33 -12.03 6.10
CA LYS A 4 10.34 -11.50 7.06
C LYS A 4 10.05 -10.00 6.86
N LYS A 5 10.96 -9.24 6.25
CA LYS A 5 10.75 -7.80 6.02
C LYS A 5 9.92 -7.52 4.76
N ILE A 6 9.91 -8.41 3.77
CA ILE A 6 9.20 -8.20 2.49
C ILE A 6 7.68 -8.44 2.65
N ILE A 7 7.26 -9.29 3.60
CA ILE A 7 5.86 -9.70 3.79
C ILE A 7 5.08 -8.77 4.75
N THR A 8 5.75 -7.84 5.44
CA THR A 8 5.11 -6.94 6.44
C THR A 8 4.86 -5.53 5.89
N LEU A 9 4.50 -5.42 4.62
CA LEU A 9 4.09 -4.16 4.02
C LEU A 9 2.67 -4.32 3.48
N LEU A 10 1.83 -3.34 3.80
CA LEU A 10 0.63 -2.84 3.10
C LEU A 10 -0.30 -2.22 4.13
N LEU A 11 -0.02 -0.97 4.47
CA LEU A 11 -0.66 -0.26 5.59
C LEU A 11 -1.99 0.35 5.23
N VAL A 12 -2.17 0.80 3.99
CA VAL A 12 -3.50 1.16 3.47
C VAL A 12 -4.41 -0.07 3.49
N LEU A 13 -3.85 -1.25 3.23
CA LEU A 13 -4.67 -2.46 3.17
C LEU A 13 -4.97 -3.05 4.54
N LEU A 14 -4.14 -2.82 5.56
CA LEU A 14 -4.51 -3.09 6.95
C LEU A 14 -5.61 -2.12 7.44
N LEU A 15 -5.59 -0.87 6.97
CA LEU A 15 -6.65 0.11 7.25
C LEU A 15 -7.97 -0.29 6.57
N LEU A 16 -7.92 -0.76 5.31
CA LEU A 16 -9.10 -1.23 4.56
C LEU A 16 -9.62 -2.62 4.98
N THR A 17 -8.83 -3.48 5.63
CA THR A 17 -9.30 -4.82 6.09
C THR A 17 -10.01 -4.83 7.44
N HIS A 18 -10.13 -3.69 8.12
CA HIS A 18 -10.83 -3.57 9.42
C HIS A 18 -12.16 -2.80 9.36
N VAL A 19 -12.65 -2.51 8.16
CA VAL A 19 -14.05 -2.09 7.98
C VAL A 19 -14.92 -3.36 7.95
N ASP A 20 -15.32 -3.83 9.13
CA ASP A 20 -16.47 -4.74 9.24
C ASP A 20 -17.66 -4.12 8.50
N SER A 21 -18.33 -4.94 7.69
CA SER A 21 -19.44 -4.64 6.77
C SER A 21 -20.76 -4.23 7.44
N GLY A 22 -20.70 -3.43 8.51
CA GLY A 22 -21.87 -3.03 9.28
C GLY A 22 -21.78 -1.67 9.98
N ALA A 23 -20.89 -0.76 9.54
CA ALA A 23 -20.87 0.59 10.08
C ALA A 23 -21.88 1.48 9.34
N GLU A 24 -23.03 1.75 9.98
CA GLU A 24 -23.93 2.82 9.57
C GLU A 24 -23.14 4.14 9.53
N ILE A 25 -23.25 4.86 8.41
CA ILE A 25 -22.81 6.25 8.31
C ILE A 25 -23.58 7.03 9.38
N PRO A 26 -22.93 7.74 10.33
CA PRO A 26 -23.66 8.51 11.32
C PRO A 26 -24.44 9.62 10.61
N SER A 27 -25.76 9.42 10.48
CA SER A 27 -26.66 10.46 10.03
C SER A 27 -26.68 11.53 11.12
N GLY A 28 -26.07 12.67 10.82
CA GLY A 28 -26.00 13.78 11.75
C GLY A 28 -27.38 14.30 12.09
N THR A 29 -27.76 14.20 13.37
CA THR A 29 -28.25 15.29 14.23
C THR A 29 -28.55 14.69 15.60
N ASP A 30 -27.55 14.54 16.45
CA ASP A 30 -27.80 14.48 17.89
C ASP A 30 -26.62 15.05 18.67
N SER A 31 -26.88 16.18 19.31
CA SER A 31 -25.98 16.86 20.23
C SER A 31 -26.06 16.17 21.58
N GLY A 32 -25.21 15.17 21.83
CA GLY A 32 -25.14 14.55 23.15
C GLY A 32 -24.22 13.34 23.23
N GLY A 33 -23.00 13.55 23.75
CA GLY A 33 -22.11 12.47 24.19
C GLY A 33 -21.19 11.91 23.10
N TYR A 34 -20.04 12.55 22.87
CA TYR A 34 -18.98 12.02 22.02
C TYR A 34 -18.43 10.72 22.60
N SER A 35 -18.88 9.60 22.04
CA SER A 35 -18.27 8.28 22.18
C SER A 35 -16.80 8.34 21.76
N ALA A 36 -15.93 7.70 22.54
CA ALA A 36 -14.49 7.70 22.35
C ALA A 36 -14.09 7.23 20.93
N PHE A 37 -13.31 8.06 20.24
CA PHE A 37 -12.78 7.78 18.92
C PHE A 37 -11.79 6.58 18.95
N SER A 38 -12.06 5.52 18.19
CA SER A 38 -11.12 4.45 17.86
C SER A 38 -10.20 4.86 16.69
N ALA A 39 -9.05 5.46 17.04
CA ALA A 39 -8.22 6.26 16.11
C ALA A 39 -7.88 5.62 14.76
N GLY A 40 -7.66 4.30 14.70
CA GLY A 40 -7.28 3.61 13.46
C GLY A 40 -8.44 3.38 12.49
N LYS A 41 -9.58 2.88 12.99
CA LYS A 41 -10.76 2.53 12.17
C LYS A 41 -11.45 3.79 11.65
N GLU A 42 -11.50 4.83 12.48
CA GLU A 42 -12.12 6.10 12.12
C GLU A 42 -11.26 6.92 11.17
N PHE A 43 -9.93 6.96 11.35
CA PHE A 43 -9.05 7.57 10.35
C PHE A 43 -9.18 6.88 9.00
N SER A 44 -9.21 5.54 8.98
CA SER A 44 -9.44 4.80 7.74
C SER A 44 -10.77 5.20 7.11
N SER A 45 -11.85 5.16 7.88
CA SER A 45 -13.19 5.49 7.37
C SER A 45 -13.25 6.92 6.83
N PHE A 46 -12.61 7.86 7.52
CA PHE A 46 -12.52 9.27 7.12
C PHE A 46 -11.81 9.45 5.78
N ILE A 47 -10.64 8.80 5.58
CA ILE A 47 -9.87 8.93 4.34
C ILE A 47 -10.52 8.14 3.19
N THR A 48 -11.07 6.95 3.46
CA THR A 48 -11.62 6.04 2.44
C THR A 48 -12.72 6.70 1.58
N VAL A 49 -13.51 7.61 2.13
CA VAL A 49 -14.59 8.30 1.39
C VAL A 49 -14.33 9.79 1.18
N PHE A 50 -13.09 10.26 1.44
CA PHE A 50 -12.80 11.69 1.44
C PHE A 50 -13.08 12.34 0.08
N TYR A 51 -12.75 11.68 -1.04
CA TYR A 51 -13.05 12.19 -2.38
C TYR A 51 -14.54 12.33 -2.70
N ILE A 52 -15.42 11.58 -2.01
CA ILE A 52 -16.87 11.64 -2.23
C ILE A 52 -17.46 12.84 -1.51
N SER A 53 -17.05 13.04 -0.25
CA SER A 53 -17.53 14.14 0.59
C SER A 53 -16.37 14.76 1.36
N PRO A 54 -15.57 15.64 0.73
CA PRO A 54 -14.42 16.25 1.37
C PRO A 54 -14.81 17.04 2.62
N ARG A 55 -14.11 16.76 3.74
CA ARG A 55 -14.32 17.43 5.03
C ARG A 55 -13.00 17.98 5.57
N PRO A 56 -12.39 18.98 4.89
CA PRO A 56 -11.13 19.57 5.34
C PRO A 56 -11.25 20.15 6.75
N ASP A 57 -12.42 20.66 7.15
CA ASP A 57 -12.71 21.17 8.49
C ASP A 57 -12.46 20.14 9.62
N LYS A 58 -12.53 18.84 9.30
CA LYS A 58 -12.33 17.74 10.24
C LYS A 58 -10.90 17.22 10.31
N VAL A 59 -10.05 17.57 9.35
CA VAL A 59 -8.67 17.07 9.27
C VAL A 59 -7.86 17.40 10.54
N PRO A 60 -7.94 18.62 11.13
CA PRO A 60 -7.17 18.92 12.34
C PRO A 60 -7.58 18.07 13.55
N GLU A 61 -8.88 17.82 13.71
CA GLU A 61 -9.44 16.97 14.78
C GLU A 61 -8.94 15.53 14.62
N VAL A 62 -9.01 15.00 13.40
CA VAL A 62 -8.53 13.66 13.06
C VAL A 62 -7.03 13.52 13.29
N LEU A 63 -6.24 14.52 12.87
CA LEU A 63 -4.79 14.54 13.08
C LEU A 63 -4.42 14.60 14.56
N GLN A 64 -5.11 15.43 15.34
CA GLN A 64 -4.91 15.53 16.79
C GLN A 64 -5.16 14.18 17.46
N HIS A 65 -6.29 13.54 17.14
CA HIS A 65 -6.63 12.25 17.71
C HIS A 65 -5.63 11.17 17.33
N LEU A 66 -5.25 11.10 16.04
CA LEU A 66 -4.24 10.17 15.54
C LEU A 66 -2.93 10.31 16.33
N MET A 67 -2.42 11.53 16.56
CA MET A 67 -1.16 11.76 17.28
C MET A 67 -1.16 11.25 18.72
N THR A 68 -2.32 11.05 19.33
CA THR A 68 -2.44 10.49 20.69
C THR A 68 -2.61 8.97 20.71
N SER A 69 -2.86 8.36 19.56
CA SER A 69 -3.18 6.93 19.42
C SER A 69 -1.95 6.02 19.52
N ASP A 70 -2.16 4.76 19.91
CA ASP A 70 -1.10 3.75 19.91
C ASP A 70 -0.61 3.43 18.49
N THR A 71 -1.50 3.53 17.48
CA THR A 71 -1.10 3.38 16.07
C THR A 71 -0.06 4.42 15.67
N PHE A 72 -0.20 5.66 16.13
CA PHE A 72 0.80 6.71 15.90
C PHE A 72 2.08 6.47 16.69
N LYS A 73 1.97 5.96 17.93
CA LYS A 73 3.15 5.62 18.74
C LYS A 73 4.00 4.53 18.08
N ASP A 74 3.37 3.57 17.41
CA ASP A 74 4.05 2.55 16.61
C ASP A 74 4.60 3.11 15.28
N ALA A 75 3.97 4.18 14.77
CA ALA A 75 4.37 4.81 13.52
C ALA A 75 5.62 5.69 13.70
N VAL A 76 5.74 6.38 14.83
CA VAL A 76 6.86 7.28 15.18
C VAL A 76 7.56 6.74 16.42
N VAL A 77 8.63 5.98 16.21
CA VAL A 77 9.32 5.24 17.27
C VAL A 77 10.54 6.01 17.76
N GLU A 78 10.80 5.94 19.06
CA GLU A 78 12.02 6.47 19.64
C GLU A 78 13.15 5.45 19.50
N LYS A 79 14.28 5.89 18.96
CA LYS A 79 15.48 5.07 18.80
C LYS A 79 16.72 5.93 19.07
N ASP A 80 17.55 5.50 20.01
CA ASP A 80 18.79 6.20 20.37
C ASP A 80 18.56 7.68 20.75
N GLY A 81 17.42 7.98 21.38
CA GLY A 81 17.01 9.34 21.76
C GLY A 81 16.44 10.19 20.62
N GLU A 82 16.23 9.61 19.42
CA GLU A 82 15.66 10.29 18.26
C GLU A 82 14.33 9.66 17.83
N PHE A 83 13.36 10.48 17.42
CA PHE A 83 12.12 9.99 16.82
C PHE A 83 12.32 9.66 15.35
N VAL A 84 12.11 8.40 14.99
CA VAL A 84 12.26 7.87 13.64
C VAL A 84 10.89 7.49 13.08
N LEU A 85 10.61 7.94 11.86
CA LEU A 85 9.41 7.57 11.13
C LEU A 85 9.56 6.15 10.58
N THR A 86 8.63 5.27 10.95
CA THR A 86 8.45 3.99 10.27
C THR A 86 7.76 4.21 8.92
N GLN A 87 7.69 3.16 8.10
CA GLN A 87 6.92 3.22 6.84
C GLN A 87 5.44 3.59 7.05
N LYS A 88 4.84 3.23 8.20
CA LYS A 88 3.48 3.67 8.57
C LYS A 88 3.39 5.18 8.63
N ALA A 89 4.36 5.81 9.30
CA ALA A 89 4.39 7.26 9.43
C ALA A 89 4.68 7.94 8.09
N VAL A 90 5.48 7.35 7.20
CA VAL A 90 5.76 7.95 5.88
C VAL A 90 4.47 8.11 5.07
N LEU A 91 3.59 7.10 5.04
CA LEU A 91 2.30 7.19 4.38
C LEU A 91 1.35 8.20 5.05
N LEU A 92 1.33 8.25 6.39
CA LEU A 92 0.52 9.24 7.10
C LEU A 92 1.02 10.67 6.80
N VAL A 93 2.34 10.88 6.83
CA VAL A 93 2.96 12.15 6.43
C VAL A 93 2.53 12.51 5.02
N TYR A 94 2.56 11.55 4.09
CA TYR A 94 2.12 11.75 2.71
C TYR A 94 0.66 12.24 2.64
N VAL A 95 -0.27 11.54 3.31
CA VAL A 95 -1.69 11.89 3.33
C VAL A 95 -1.93 13.31 3.87
N PHE A 96 -1.36 13.65 5.04
CA PHE A 96 -1.58 14.97 5.64
C PHE A 96 -0.88 16.10 4.89
N ALA A 97 0.28 15.82 4.28
CA ALA A 97 0.95 16.76 3.38
C ALA A 97 0.08 17.03 2.16
N ARG A 98 -0.44 15.98 1.51
CA ARG A 98 -1.31 16.11 0.35
C ARG A 98 -2.61 16.85 0.66
N LEU A 99 -3.23 16.56 1.81
CA LEU A 99 -4.40 17.32 2.29
C LEU A 99 -4.07 18.81 2.45
N ALA A 100 -2.91 19.17 2.99
CA ALA A 100 -2.50 20.57 3.10
C ALA A 100 -2.22 21.23 1.74
N GLU A 101 -1.74 20.49 0.75
CA GLU A 101 -1.60 21.00 -0.63
C GLU A 101 -2.97 21.25 -1.28
N LEU A 102 -3.93 20.35 -1.07
CA LEU A 102 -5.31 20.49 -1.59
C LEU A 102 -6.09 21.58 -0.84
N TYR A 103 -5.81 21.77 0.45
CA TYR A 103 -6.51 22.69 1.35
C TYR A 103 -5.49 23.52 2.15
N PRO A 104 -4.88 24.55 1.55
CA PRO A 104 -3.79 25.33 2.18
C PRO A 104 -4.13 25.96 3.55
N GLN A 105 -5.41 26.18 3.83
CA GLN A 105 -5.88 26.65 5.13
C GLN A 105 -5.50 25.71 6.28
N LEU A 106 -5.34 24.42 6.02
CA LEU A 106 -4.95 23.41 7.02
C LEU A 106 -3.57 23.65 7.60
N LEU A 107 -2.69 24.35 6.89
CA LEU A 107 -1.36 24.67 7.40
C LEU A 107 -1.45 25.42 8.72
N ARG A 108 -2.35 26.42 8.83
CA ARG A 108 -2.56 27.17 10.08
C ARG A 108 -3.06 26.28 11.22
N ASP A 109 -3.84 25.26 10.91
CA ASP A 109 -4.33 24.32 11.90
C ASP A 109 -3.22 23.38 12.37
N TYR A 110 -2.39 22.91 11.45
CA TYR A 110 -1.21 22.10 11.76
C TYR A 110 -0.21 22.90 12.59
N GLU A 111 -0.07 24.21 12.35
CA GLU A 111 0.76 25.09 13.18
C GLU A 111 0.25 25.18 14.62
N ARG A 112 -1.08 25.31 14.79
CA ARG A 112 -1.69 25.31 16.12
C ARG A 112 -1.44 23.99 16.84
N LEU A 113 -1.62 22.86 16.14
CA LEU A 113 -1.35 21.52 16.68
C LEU A 113 0.12 21.35 17.05
N PHE A 114 1.04 21.83 16.21
CA PHE A 114 2.49 21.78 16.46
C PHE A 114 2.87 22.44 17.79
N ASN A 115 2.27 23.60 18.09
CA ASN A 115 2.56 24.33 19.33
C ASN A 115 2.11 23.55 20.58
N SER A 116 1.01 22.81 20.50
CA SER A 116 0.48 22.00 21.61
C SER A 116 1.00 20.56 21.67
N ALA A 117 1.59 20.05 20.59
CA ALA A 117 2.06 18.67 20.51
C ALA A 117 3.33 18.43 21.34
N ASP A 118 3.52 17.18 21.75
CA ASP A 118 4.78 16.70 22.33
C ASP A 118 5.87 16.58 21.27
N LEU A 119 7.10 16.22 21.67
CA LEU A 119 8.24 16.12 20.75
C LEU A 119 7.99 15.13 19.60
N ARG A 120 7.24 14.06 19.85
CA ARG A 120 6.88 13.04 18.86
C ARG A 120 5.93 13.61 17.81
N GLY A 121 4.84 14.24 18.24
CA GLY A 121 3.87 14.90 17.35
C GLY A 121 4.50 16.05 16.57
N ARG A 122 5.37 16.85 17.22
CA ARG A 122 6.15 17.90 16.56
C ARG A 122 7.04 17.35 15.45
N THR A 123 7.75 16.25 15.72
CA THR A 123 8.61 15.58 14.72
C THR A 123 7.81 15.14 13.49
N PHE A 124 6.62 14.57 13.71
CA PHE A 124 5.72 14.19 12.63
C PHE A 124 5.25 15.40 11.80
N LEU A 125 4.72 16.42 12.46
CA LEU A 125 4.21 17.64 11.82
C LEU A 125 5.30 18.39 11.03
N LEU A 126 6.54 18.45 11.54
CA LEU A 126 7.67 18.99 10.79
C LEU A 126 7.91 18.25 9.48
N THR A 127 7.77 16.93 9.49
CA THR A 127 7.93 16.12 8.28
C THR A 127 6.78 16.36 7.30
N VAL A 128 5.55 16.51 7.80
CA VAL A 128 4.38 16.93 6.98
C VAL A 128 4.67 18.24 6.29
N PHE A 129 5.06 19.26 7.05
CA PHE A 129 5.36 20.58 6.50
C PHE A 129 6.44 20.51 5.44
N ILE A 130 7.56 19.82 5.69
CA ILE A 130 8.66 19.71 4.72
C ILE A 130 8.24 18.99 3.45
N THR A 131 7.32 18.04 3.55
CA THR A 131 6.79 17.30 2.41
C THR A 131 5.90 18.18 1.53
N CYS A 132 4.99 18.97 2.09
CA CYS A 132 4.13 19.89 1.33
C CYS A 132 4.72 21.30 1.13
N SER A 133 6.00 21.51 1.49
CA SER A 133 6.61 22.84 1.43
C SER A 133 7.01 23.25 0.01
N ASP A 134 6.38 24.31 -0.49
CA ASP A 134 7.00 25.19 -1.48
C ASP A 134 8.07 26.11 -0.85
N GLN A 135 8.66 27.00 -1.64
CA GLN A 135 9.71 27.91 -1.17
C GLN A 135 9.24 28.87 -0.07
N SER A 136 7.93 29.15 0.03
CA SER A 136 7.34 30.06 1.02
C SER A 136 7.14 29.37 2.39
N ASN A 137 6.74 28.09 2.40
CA ASN A 137 6.59 27.30 3.62
C ASN A 137 7.93 26.96 4.31
N ARG A 138 9.03 26.91 3.56
CA ARG A 138 10.39 26.75 4.14
C ARG A 138 10.84 27.96 4.94
N ALA A 139 10.40 29.17 4.57
CA ALA A 139 10.69 30.38 5.35
C ALA A 139 9.92 30.36 6.68
N PHE A 140 8.64 29.97 6.65
CA PHE A 140 7.83 29.75 7.85
C PHE A 140 8.48 28.73 8.80
N LEU A 141 8.94 27.59 8.27
CA LEU A 141 9.66 26.58 9.04
C LEU A 141 10.94 27.16 9.65
N LYS A 142 11.78 27.84 8.86
CA LYS A 142 13.02 28.47 9.37
C LYS A 142 12.75 29.46 10.51
N GLU A 143 11.76 30.33 10.38
CA GLU A 143 11.40 31.32 11.41
C GLU A 143 10.92 30.64 12.71
N ARG A 144 10.06 29.63 12.61
CA ARG A 144 9.57 28.90 13.80
C ARG A 144 10.65 28.04 14.44
N THR A 145 11.57 27.52 13.64
CA THR A 145 12.68 26.71 14.13
C THR A 145 13.75 27.51 14.86
N ALA A 146 13.87 28.81 14.56
CA ALA A 146 14.74 29.73 15.29
C ALA A 146 14.34 29.87 16.78
N ASN A 147 13.07 29.62 17.10
CA ASN A 147 12.49 29.75 18.44
C ASN A 147 12.31 28.40 19.17
N LEU A 148 12.90 27.31 18.67
CA LEU A 148 12.83 26.00 19.34
C LEU A 148 13.55 26.03 20.68
N ARG A 149 12.94 25.39 21.67
CA ARG A 149 13.28 25.56 23.08
C ARG A 149 14.46 24.69 23.50
N SER A 150 14.67 23.55 22.86
CA SER A 150 15.76 22.62 23.19
C SER A 150 16.74 22.43 22.02
N ALA A 151 17.99 22.08 22.35
CA ALA A 151 19.01 21.72 21.37
C ALA A 151 18.64 20.45 20.56
N GLU A 152 17.90 19.53 21.19
CA GLU A 152 17.40 18.30 20.57
C GLU A 152 16.36 18.60 19.48
N GLU A 153 15.40 19.49 19.75
CA GLU A 153 14.42 19.93 18.76
C GLU A 153 15.09 20.59 17.55
N LYS A 154 16.11 21.42 17.79
CA LYS A 154 16.90 22.06 16.72
C LYS A 154 17.63 21.04 15.86
N LYS A 155 18.29 20.06 16.48
CA LYS A 155 18.97 18.96 15.78
C LYS A 155 18.00 18.15 14.92
N THR A 156 16.84 17.77 15.47
CA THR A 156 15.81 17.03 14.72
C THR A 156 15.33 17.83 13.52
N VAL A 157 15.08 19.12 13.69
CA VAL A 157 14.67 20.00 12.60
C VAL A 157 15.74 20.11 11.51
N ASP A 158 17.00 20.33 11.88
CA ASP A 158 18.10 20.44 10.91
C ASP A 158 18.23 19.13 10.12
N ILE A 159 18.06 17.98 10.78
CA ILE A 159 18.06 16.68 10.10
C ILE A 159 16.91 16.59 9.09
N ILE A 160 15.69 17.00 9.44
CA ILE A 160 14.53 16.87 8.54
C ILE A 160 14.61 17.91 7.41
N LEU A 161 15.02 19.16 7.68
CA LEU A 161 15.16 20.21 6.65
C LEU A 161 16.20 19.89 5.58
N ASN A 162 17.21 19.09 5.93
CA ASN A 162 18.24 18.63 4.99
C ASN A 162 17.83 17.35 4.21
N LYS A 163 16.67 16.76 4.50
CA LYS A 163 16.15 15.63 3.72
C LYS A 163 15.41 16.13 2.48
N PRO A 164 15.50 15.42 1.34
CA PRO A 164 14.62 15.71 0.22
C PRO A 164 13.16 15.48 0.65
N PRO A 165 12.21 16.28 0.12
CA PRO A 165 10.79 16.04 0.36
C PRO A 165 10.41 14.63 -0.13
N LEU A 166 9.41 14.02 0.50
CA LEU A 166 8.91 12.73 0.05
C LEU A 166 8.40 12.84 -1.39
N THR A 167 8.69 11.81 -2.20
CA THR A 167 8.18 11.71 -3.56
C THR A 167 6.65 11.74 -3.55
N THR A 168 6.05 12.68 -4.27
CA THR A 168 4.59 12.72 -4.43
C THR A 168 4.11 11.79 -5.52
N ALA A 169 2.87 11.33 -5.45
CA ALA A 169 2.31 10.43 -6.47
C ALA A 169 2.24 11.05 -7.86
N ALA A 170 2.18 12.39 -7.96
CA ALA A 170 2.32 13.12 -9.21
C ALA A 170 3.68 12.84 -9.91
N ILE A 171 4.70 12.42 -9.16
CA ILE A 171 6.04 12.10 -9.65
C ILE A 171 6.21 10.58 -9.90
N ILE A 172 5.28 9.74 -9.43
CA ILE A 172 5.31 8.29 -9.68
C ILE A 172 4.98 8.05 -11.16
N LYS A 173 6.04 7.85 -11.96
CA LYS A 173 5.95 7.39 -13.35
C LYS A 173 5.81 5.88 -13.46
N GLU A 174 6.43 5.16 -12.53
CA GLU A 174 6.45 3.70 -12.46
C GLU A 174 6.49 3.27 -10.98
N VAL A 175 5.68 2.27 -10.61
CA VAL A 175 5.56 1.80 -9.22
C VAL A 175 6.68 0.85 -8.82
N LYS A 176 7.66 1.34 -8.06
CA LYS A 176 8.86 0.58 -7.66
C LYS A 176 8.81 0.04 -6.24
N SER A 177 7.80 0.42 -5.45
CA SER A 177 7.67 -0.02 -4.08
C SER A 177 6.21 -0.19 -3.65
N ALA A 178 5.98 -0.99 -2.60
CA ALA A 178 4.65 -1.11 -1.99
C ALA A 178 4.19 0.23 -1.38
N LEU A 179 5.11 1.06 -0.88
CA LEU A 179 4.79 2.41 -0.41
C LEU A 179 4.25 3.28 -1.54
N GLU A 180 4.86 3.22 -2.74
CA GLU A 180 4.37 3.96 -3.91
C GLU A 180 2.96 3.50 -4.31
N LEU A 181 2.66 2.20 -4.21
CA LEU A 181 1.31 1.69 -4.42
C LEU A 181 0.31 2.24 -3.39
N ASP A 182 0.70 2.27 -2.11
CA ASP A 182 -0.09 2.86 -1.04
C ASP A 182 -0.30 4.38 -1.27
N CYS A 183 0.69 5.11 -1.79
CA CYS A 183 0.56 6.53 -2.15
C CYS A 183 -0.40 6.75 -3.33
N LEU A 184 -0.43 5.86 -4.33
CA LEU A 184 -1.41 5.94 -5.43
C LEU A 184 -2.85 5.77 -4.91
N TRP A 185 -3.07 4.82 -3.99
CA TRP A 185 -4.37 4.68 -3.34
C TRP A 185 -4.71 5.89 -2.50
N ALA A 186 -3.76 6.43 -1.72
CA ALA A 186 -3.97 7.67 -0.97
C ALA A 186 -4.40 8.83 -1.89
N GLU A 187 -3.76 9.03 -3.05
CA GLU A 187 -4.21 10.04 -4.01
C GLU A 187 -5.65 9.83 -4.47
N PHE A 188 -5.99 8.60 -4.89
CA PHE A 188 -7.36 8.31 -5.33
C PHE A 188 -8.36 8.59 -4.21
N LEU A 189 -8.09 8.15 -2.97
CA LEU A 189 -9.01 8.34 -1.85
C LEU A 189 -9.18 9.81 -1.46
N LEU A 190 -8.16 10.65 -1.69
CA LEU A 190 -8.20 12.09 -1.40
C LEU A 190 -8.82 12.92 -2.54
N THR A 191 -8.63 12.53 -3.79
CA THR A 191 -8.97 13.36 -4.96
C THR A 191 -10.04 12.75 -5.86
N GLY A 192 -10.19 11.43 -5.84
CA GLY A 192 -11.03 10.67 -6.76
C GLY A 192 -10.49 10.64 -8.18
N GLU A 193 -9.28 11.15 -8.44
CA GLU A 193 -8.71 11.18 -9.78
C GLU A 193 -8.45 9.77 -10.32
N LYS A 194 -8.60 9.59 -11.64
CA LYS A 194 -8.47 8.27 -12.26
C LYS A 194 -7.02 7.81 -12.44
N GLU A 195 -6.11 8.75 -12.65
CA GLU A 195 -4.71 8.48 -13.01
C GLU A 195 -4.01 7.55 -12.00
N PRO A 196 -4.17 7.70 -10.66
CA PRO A 196 -3.57 6.78 -9.72
C PRO A 196 -4.05 5.33 -9.88
N VAL A 197 -5.34 5.12 -10.14
CA VAL A 197 -5.92 3.78 -10.36
C VAL A 197 -5.39 3.19 -11.67
N GLU A 198 -5.30 3.98 -12.74
CA GLU A 198 -4.71 3.56 -14.02
C GLU A 198 -3.24 3.12 -13.84
N LYS A 199 -2.46 3.81 -13.00
CA LYS A 199 -1.08 3.41 -12.64
C LYS A 199 -1.04 2.10 -11.87
N VAL A 200 -1.99 1.84 -10.97
CA VAL A 200 -2.12 0.55 -10.28
C VAL A 200 -2.42 -0.57 -11.28
N ILE A 201 -3.34 -0.34 -12.23
CA ILE A 201 -3.64 -1.28 -13.32
C ILE A 201 -2.39 -1.57 -14.15
N GLY A 202 -1.57 -0.55 -14.43
CA GLY A 202 -0.30 -0.69 -15.13
C GLY A 202 0.68 -1.68 -14.46
N VAL A 203 0.61 -1.88 -13.15
CA VAL A 203 1.43 -2.90 -12.45
C VAL A 203 1.06 -4.31 -12.93
N LEU A 204 -0.21 -4.57 -13.24
CA LEU A 204 -0.67 -5.87 -13.72
C LEU A 204 -0.12 -6.22 -15.11
N ALA A 205 0.23 -5.21 -15.92
CA ALA A 205 0.75 -5.38 -17.26
C ALA A 205 2.22 -5.82 -17.32
N ARG A 206 2.90 -5.89 -16.16
CA ARG A 206 4.30 -6.34 -16.08
C ARG A 206 4.48 -7.77 -16.59
N PRO A 207 5.67 -8.13 -17.10
CA PRO A 207 5.96 -9.49 -17.56
C PRO A 207 5.62 -10.56 -16.53
N ASP A 208 5.24 -11.75 -17.01
CA ASP A 208 4.93 -12.93 -16.19
C ASP A 208 6.21 -13.71 -15.88
N ILE A 209 6.89 -13.29 -14.82
CA ILE A 209 8.23 -13.75 -14.47
C ILE A 209 8.17 -15.20 -14.00
N PHE A 210 7.19 -15.55 -13.17
CA PHE A 210 7.01 -16.91 -12.67
C PHE A 210 6.81 -17.90 -13.81
N ARG A 211 5.95 -17.60 -14.80
CA ARG A 211 5.78 -18.45 -15.98
C ARG A 211 7.07 -18.57 -16.77
N THR A 212 7.80 -17.47 -16.96
CA THR A 212 9.07 -17.46 -17.69
C THR A 212 10.12 -18.37 -17.02
N ARG A 213 10.28 -18.26 -15.70
CA ARG A 213 11.17 -19.11 -14.90
C ARG A 213 10.77 -20.58 -14.96
N LEU A 214 9.47 -20.86 -14.81
CA LEU A 214 8.93 -22.21 -14.85
C LEU A 214 9.14 -22.87 -16.23
N THR A 215 8.87 -22.16 -17.32
CA THR A 215 9.12 -22.66 -18.69
C THR A 215 10.61 -22.89 -18.96
N THR A 216 11.47 -22.01 -18.46
CA THR A 216 12.92 -22.17 -18.57
C THR A 216 13.40 -23.44 -17.85
N TRP A 217 12.95 -23.65 -16.61
CA TRP A 217 13.23 -24.85 -15.85
C TRP A 217 12.70 -26.11 -16.56
N LEU A 218 11.46 -26.12 -17.04
CA LEU A 218 10.88 -27.26 -17.77
C LEU A 218 11.71 -27.63 -19.01
N SER A 219 12.20 -26.63 -19.75
CA SER A 219 13.01 -26.84 -20.95
C SER A 219 14.32 -27.58 -20.68
N GLY A 220 14.98 -27.25 -19.56
CA GLY A 220 16.21 -27.89 -19.09
C GLY A 220 16.02 -29.13 -18.22
N SER A 221 14.79 -29.43 -17.81
CA SER A 221 14.48 -30.52 -16.89
C SER A 221 14.33 -31.86 -17.60
N SER A 222 14.54 -32.93 -16.83
CA SER A 222 14.22 -34.32 -17.19
C SER A 222 13.48 -34.98 -16.03
N PRO A 223 12.68 -36.04 -16.24
CA PRO A 223 12.04 -36.76 -15.15
C PRO A 223 13.06 -37.21 -14.10
N SER A 224 12.88 -36.73 -12.86
CA SER A 224 13.70 -37.08 -11.70
C SER A 224 12.84 -37.00 -10.45
N GLU A 225 13.27 -37.63 -9.34
CA GLU A 225 12.57 -37.55 -8.06
C GLU A 225 12.44 -36.09 -7.58
N GLU A 226 13.51 -35.30 -7.73
CA GLU A 226 13.52 -33.86 -7.40
C GLU A 226 12.48 -33.08 -8.23
N ASN A 227 12.42 -33.31 -9.55
CA ASN A 227 11.47 -32.62 -10.42
C ASN A 227 10.03 -33.09 -10.20
N GLY A 228 9.83 -34.36 -9.81
CA GLY A 228 8.54 -34.90 -9.37
C GLY A 228 8.03 -34.17 -8.13
N LYS A 229 8.90 -33.95 -7.14
CA LYS A 229 8.56 -33.18 -5.95
C LYS A 229 8.19 -31.73 -6.27
N ILE A 230 8.90 -31.07 -7.20
CA ILE A 230 8.55 -29.71 -7.63
C ILE A 230 7.19 -29.67 -8.30
N LYS A 231 6.87 -30.64 -9.15
CA LYS A 231 5.54 -30.79 -9.74
C LYS A 231 4.46 -30.93 -8.65
N ASP A 232 4.70 -31.76 -7.64
CA ASP A 232 3.75 -31.96 -6.54
C ASP A 232 3.55 -30.68 -5.72
N ILE A 233 4.61 -29.90 -5.48
CA ILE A 233 4.55 -28.60 -4.80
C ILE A 233 3.70 -27.60 -5.61
N LEU A 234 3.91 -27.52 -6.93
CA LEU A 234 3.16 -26.64 -7.83
C LEU A 234 1.66 -26.98 -7.84
N GLU A 235 1.32 -28.27 -7.91
CA GLU A 235 -0.07 -28.72 -7.92
C GLU A 235 -0.72 -28.53 -6.54
N LYS A 236 -0.03 -28.87 -5.45
CA LYS A 236 -0.56 -28.80 -4.07
C LYS A 236 -0.99 -27.41 -3.66
N TYR A 237 -0.15 -26.40 -3.89
CA TYR A 237 -0.43 -25.05 -3.38
C TYR A 237 -1.04 -24.14 -4.43
N TRP A 238 -0.64 -24.29 -5.70
CA TRP A 238 -1.02 -23.38 -6.77
C TRP A 238 -1.90 -24.03 -7.83
N ASN A 239 -2.24 -25.32 -7.73
CA ASN A 239 -2.97 -26.03 -8.78
C ASN A 239 -2.35 -25.83 -10.17
N ILE A 240 -1.02 -25.66 -10.21
CA ILE A 240 -0.25 -25.54 -11.45
C ILE A 240 0.20 -26.94 -11.81
N LYS A 241 -0.32 -27.46 -12.93
CA LYS A 241 0.05 -28.78 -13.44
C LYS A 241 1.07 -28.60 -14.53
N VAL A 242 2.17 -29.35 -14.44
CA VAL A 242 3.22 -29.37 -15.47
C VAL A 242 3.42 -30.78 -15.99
N ASP A 243 3.81 -30.86 -17.26
CA ASP A 243 4.23 -32.10 -17.91
C ASP A 243 5.75 -32.05 -18.11
N LEU A 244 6.46 -32.95 -17.42
CA LEU A 244 7.92 -33.03 -17.47
C LEU A 244 8.41 -33.73 -18.75
N ALA A 245 7.60 -34.58 -19.37
CA ALA A 245 7.94 -35.27 -20.61
C ALA A 245 7.76 -34.32 -21.81
N ASP A 246 6.61 -33.64 -21.86
CA ASP A 246 6.29 -32.65 -22.89
C ASP A 246 6.91 -31.26 -22.62
N LYS A 247 7.51 -31.06 -21.45
CA LYS A 247 8.16 -29.81 -21.00
C LYS A 247 7.25 -28.58 -21.09
N ARG A 248 5.99 -28.73 -20.67
CA ARG A 248 4.97 -27.68 -20.78
C ARG A 248 4.15 -27.51 -19.51
N ILE A 249 3.53 -26.34 -19.38
CA ILE A 249 2.52 -26.06 -18.35
C ILE A 249 1.18 -26.56 -18.90
N VAL A 250 0.54 -27.49 -18.17
CA VAL A 250 -0.75 -28.09 -18.53
C VAL A 250 -1.91 -27.30 -17.94
N ALA A 251 -1.75 -26.82 -16.69
CA ALA A 251 -2.75 -26.00 -16.02
C ALA A 251 -2.06 -24.90 -15.19
N PRO A 252 -2.62 -23.68 -15.14
CA PRO A 252 -3.69 -23.19 -16.00
C PRO A 252 -3.24 -23.15 -17.48
N ALA A 253 -4.06 -23.76 -18.37
CA ALA A 253 -3.79 -23.82 -19.81
C ALA A 253 -3.98 -22.44 -20.47
N ASP A 254 -4.82 -21.61 -19.87
CA ASP A 254 -5.08 -20.27 -20.35
C ASP A 254 -3.87 -19.36 -20.09
N ALA A 255 -3.25 -18.88 -21.18
CA ALA A 255 -2.15 -17.94 -21.15
C ALA A 255 -2.58 -16.56 -20.59
N ALA A 256 -3.88 -16.28 -20.50
CA ALA A 256 -4.41 -15.07 -19.86
C ALA A 256 -4.26 -15.09 -18.33
N ILE A 257 -4.12 -16.28 -17.71
CA ILE A 257 -3.84 -16.37 -16.28
C ILE A 257 -2.37 -16.04 -16.04
N ASP A 258 -2.12 -14.86 -15.47
CA ASP A 258 -0.80 -14.43 -15.06
C ASP A 258 -0.35 -15.20 -13.82
N LEU A 259 0.73 -15.98 -13.94
CA LEU A 259 1.19 -16.82 -12.82
C LEU A 259 1.80 -15.99 -11.70
N ASP A 260 2.23 -14.75 -11.95
CA ASP A 260 2.76 -13.93 -10.88
C ASP A 260 1.68 -13.56 -9.87
N ILE A 261 0.53 -13.12 -10.40
CA ILE A 261 -0.63 -12.76 -9.59
C ILE A 261 -1.18 -13.99 -8.89
N HIS A 262 -1.38 -15.09 -9.63
CA HIS A 262 -1.90 -16.35 -9.08
C HIS A 262 -1.05 -16.87 -7.92
N CYS A 263 0.27 -16.94 -8.12
CA CYS A 263 1.18 -17.42 -7.09
C CYS A 263 1.30 -16.46 -5.90
N GLY A 264 1.37 -15.16 -6.17
CA GLY A 264 1.48 -14.14 -5.12
C GLY A 264 0.23 -14.06 -4.24
N LEU A 265 -0.97 -14.23 -4.78
CA LEU A 265 -2.22 -14.24 -3.99
C LEU A 265 -2.26 -15.40 -2.99
N ILE A 266 -1.82 -16.59 -3.39
CA ILE A 266 -1.77 -17.77 -2.51
C ILE A 266 -0.73 -17.60 -1.41
N LEU A 267 0.43 -17.03 -1.71
CA LEU A 267 1.46 -16.73 -0.70
C LEU A 267 0.96 -15.76 0.38
N ARG A 268 -0.02 -14.91 0.05
CA ARG A 268 -0.67 -13.99 0.99
C ARG A 268 -1.82 -14.63 1.76
N ASN A 269 -2.35 -15.77 1.30
CA ASN A 269 -3.53 -16.39 1.92
C ASN A 269 -3.19 -17.00 3.28
N SER A 270 -3.92 -16.59 4.32
CA SER A 270 -3.71 -17.02 5.70
C SER A 270 -4.24 -18.42 6.01
N THR A 271 -5.02 -19.03 5.13
CA THR A 271 -5.63 -20.35 5.36
C THR A 271 -4.67 -21.53 5.11
N VAL A 272 -3.52 -21.28 4.48
CA VAL A 272 -2.50 -22.29 4.22
C VAL A 272 -1.56 -22.40 5.41
N ASN A 273 -1.13 -23.63 5.77
CA ASN A 273 -0.09 -23.84 6.76
C ASN A 273 1.21 -23.13 6.32
N LYS A 274 1.47 -21.96 6.93
CA LYS A 274 2.57 -21.06 6.54
C LYS A 274 3.94 -21.70 6.67
N LYS A 275 4.14 -22.63 7.60
CA LYS A 275 5.45 -23.25 7.83
C LYS A 275 5.83 -24.16 6.67
N ASP A 276 4.92 -25.04 6.26
CA ASP A 276 5.14 -25.98 5.17
C ASP A 276 5.22 -25.24 3.83
N LEU A 277 4.32 -24.29 3.59
CA LEU A 277 4.35 -23.43 2.40
C LEU A 277 5.68 -22.67 2.28
N THR A 278 6.20 -22.10 3.37
CA THR A 278 7.47 -21.35 3.32
C THR A 278 8.63 -22.27 2.94
N LYS A 279 8.67 -23.49 3.48
CA LYS A 279 9.72 -24.47 3.16
C LYS A 279 9.63 -24.92 1.71
N ASP A 280 8.45 -25.33 1.27
CA ASP A 280 8.22 -25.84 -0.08
C ASP A 280 8.42 -24.74 -1.13
N PHE A 281 8.00 -23.51 -0.83
CA PHE A 281 8.25 -22.36 -1.70
C PHE A 281 9.75 -22.02 -1.82
N ALA A 282 10.52 -22.12 -0.72
CA ALA A 282 11.96 -21.92 -0.77
C ALA A 282 12.66 -22.95 -1.67
N GLU A 283 12.20 -24.20 -1.64
CA GLU A 283 12.69 -25.26 -2.50
C GLU A 283 12.30 -25.04 -3.96
N LEU A 284 11.03 -24.75 -4.24
CA LEU A 284 10.54 -24.39 -5.57
C LEU A 284 11.37 -23.24 -6.15
N ARG A 285 11.50 -22.15 -5.39
CA ARG A 285 12.28 -20.97 -5.78
C ARG A 285 13.71 -21.33 -6.17
N LYS A 286 14.37 -22.19 -5.39
CA LYS A 286 15.74 -22.64 -5.68
C LYS A 286 15.80 -23.39 -7.02
N VAL A 287 14.84 -24.28 -7.27
CA VAL A 287 14.84 -25.14 -8.45
C VAL A 287 14.47 -24.37 -9.73
N ILE A 288 13.43 -23.52 -9.69
CA ILE A 288 13.03 -22.74 -10.86
C ILE A 288 13.82 -21.44 -11.03
N GLY A 289 14.75 -21.15 -10.12
CA GLY A 289 15.67 -20.01 -10.22
C GLY A 289 15.01 -18.65 -10.00
N LEU A 290 14.05 -18.54 -9.08
CA LEU A 290 13.46 -17.26 -8.70
C LEU A 290 14.45 -16.44 -7.86
N SER A 291 14.74 -15.21 -8.30
CA SER A 291 15.56 -14.24 -7.55
C SER A 291 14.73 -13.48 -6.50
N ASP A 292 15.37 -12.70 -5.62
CA ASP A 292 14.64 -11.82 -4.70
C ASP A 292 13.83 -10.75 -5.44
N GLU A 293 14.36 -10.27 -6.57
CA GLU A 293 13.69 -9.31 -7.44
C GLU A 293 12.44 -9.94 -8.10
N ASP A 294 12.54 -11.21 -8.52
CA ASP A 294 11.40 -11.93 -9.09
C ASP A 294 10.27 -12.07 -8.05
N ILE A 295 10.63 -12.37 -6.80
CA ILE A 295 9.65 -12.42 -5.69
C ILE A 295 9.05 -11.05 -5.42
N PHE A 296 9.84 -9.99 -5.49
CA PHE A 296 9.34 -8.64 -5.33
C PHE A 296 8.30 -8.29 -6.40
N VAL A 297 8.54 -8.61 -7.68
CA VAL A 297 7.58 -8.44 -8.77
C VAL A 297 6.29 -9.23 -8.51
N LEU A 298 6.41 -10.49 -8.08
CA LEU A 298 5.28 -11.37 -7.72
C LEU A 298 4.37 -10.73 -6.66
N VAL A 299 4.98 -10.24 -5.57
CA VAL A 299 4.28 -9.60 -4.47
C VAL A 299 3.63 -8.31 -4.92
N MET A 300 4.31 -7.49 -5.72
CA MET A 300 3.76 -6.22 -6.21
C MET A 300 2.55 -6.44 -7.13
N LYS A 301 2.62 -7.37 -8.09
CA LYS A 301 1.51 -7.67 -9.00
C LYS A 301 0.29 -8.23 -8.26
N SER A 302 0.50 -9.22 -7.40
CA SER A 302 -0.59 -9.81 -6.61
C SER A 302 -1.21 -8.81 -5.63
N THR A 303 -0.41 -7.89 -5.10
CA THR A 303 -0.88 -6.80 -4.24
C THR A 303 -1.73 -5.80 -5.02
N ALA A 304 -1.26 -5.35 -6.19
CA ALA A 304 -2.02 -4.48 -7.07
C ALA A 304 -3.38 -5.12 -7.43
N ALA A 305 -3.36 -6.39 -7.86
CA ALA A 305 -4.58 -7.12 -8.23
C ALA A 305 -5.58 -7.22 -7.07
N TRP A 306 -5.12 -7.62 -5.89
CA TRP A 306 -5.99 -7.72 -4.72
C TRP A 306 -6.50 -6.35 -4.24
N SER A 307 -5.65 -5.31 -4.27
CA SER A 307 -6.06 -3.97 -3.88
C SER A 307 -7.10 -3.37 -4.84
N LEU A 308 -6.97 -3.62 -6.15
CA LEU A 308 -7.99 -3.26 -7.15
C LEU A 308 -9.30 -3.98 -6.86
N TYR A 309 -9.25 -5.31 -6.64
CA TYR A 309 -10.43 -6.09 -6.28
C TYR A 309 -11.11 -5.55 -5.02
N SER A 310 -10.35 -5.29 -3.96
CA SER A 310 -10.87 -4.79 -2.68
C SER A 310 -11.48 -3.40 -2.80
N ASN A 311 -10.80 -2.47 -3.48
CA ASN A 311 -11.30 -1.09 -3.64
C ASN A 311 -12.47 -1.01 -4.62
N ALA A 312 -12.51 -1.83 -5.68
CA ALA A 312 -13.66 -1.89 -6.60
C ALA A 312 -14.95 -2.33 -5.89
N ARG A 313 -14.86 -3.16 -4.85
CA ARG A 313 -16.02 -3.51 -4.03
C ARG A 313 -16.57 -2.35 -3.20
N GLN A 314 -15.68 -1.47 -2.75
CA GLN A 314 -15.99 -0.37 -1.82
C GLN A 314 -16.28 0.94 -2.54
N HIS A 315 -15.80 1.09 -3.79
CA HIS A 315 -15.82 2.34 -4.52
C HIS A 315 -16.34 2.13 -5.94
N GLU A 316 -17.56 2.60 -6.20
CA GLU A 316 -18.16 2.57 -7.55
C GLU A 316 -17.26 3.24 -8.59
N LYS A 317 -16.63 4.37 -8.24
CA LYS A 317 -15.68 5.07 -9.13
C LYS A 317 -14.49 4.20 -9.55
N VAL A 318 -14.00 3.29 -8.69
CA VAL A 318 -12.93 2.36 -9.08
C VAL A 318 -13.44 1.33 -10.09
N ARG A 319 -14.70 0.88 -9.97
CA ARG A 319 -15.32 -0.02 -10.96
C ARG A 319 -15.51 0.68 -12.30
N GLU A 320 -15.96 1.93 -12.30
CA GLU A 320 -16.08 2.75 -13.51
C GLU A 320 -14.73 2.84 -14.24
N ILE A 321 -13.67 3.21 -13.53
CA ILE A 321 -12.30 3.29 -14.10
C ILE A 321 -11.85 1.92 -14.64
N CYS A 322 -12.09 0.83 -13.90
CA CYS A 322 -11.78 -0.53 -14.39
C CYS A 322 -12.57 -0.85 -15.68
N SER A 323 -13.85 -0.48 -15.75
CA SER A 323 -14.74 -0.73 -16.88
C SER A 323 -14.35 0.09 -18.12
N GLU A 324 -13.95 1.34 -17.94
CA GLU A 324 -13.48 2.19 -19.04
C GLU A 324 -12.16 1.69 -19.63
N THR A 325 -11.29 1.14 -18.79
CA THR A 325 -9.94 0.76 -19.21
C THR A 325 -9.83 -0.65 -19.78
N VAL A 326 -10.68 -1.60 -19.35
CA VAL A 326 -10.57 -3.05 -19.64
C VAL A 326 -10.43 -3.39 -21.13
N ALA A 327 -11.13 -2.68 -22.02
CA ALA A 327 -11.11 -2.95 -23.45
C ALA A 327 -9.72 -2.70 -24.07
N ASN A 328 -9.00 -1.69 -23.57
CA ASN A 328 -7.70 -1.26 -24.08
C ASN A 328 -6.52 -1.99 -23.43
N GLN A 329 -6.78 -2.93 -22.52
CA GLN A 329 -5.74 -3.65 -21.80
C GLN A 329 -5.28 -4.93 -22.52
N PRO A 330 -4.01 -5.35 -22.31
CA PRO A 330 -3.53 -6.65 -22.77
C PRO A 330 -4.38 -7.81 -22.22
N PRO A 331 -4.42 -8.98 -22.91
CA PRO A 331 -5.28 -10.09 -22.54
C PRO A 331 -5.21 -10.52 -21.07
N LYS A 332 -4.01 -10.56 -20.50
CA LYS A 332 -3.80 -10.92 -19.08
C LYS A 332 -4.45 -9.91 -18.13
N VAL A 333 -4.22 -8.62 -18.37
CA VAL A 333 -4.80 -7.55 -17.54
C VAL A 333 -6.32 -7.52 -17.71
N ARG A 334 -6.81 -7.68 -18.93
CA ARG A 334 -8.24 -7.79 -19.23
C ARG A 334 -8.89 -8.92 -18.43
N PHE A 335 -8.27 -10.11 -18.38
CA PHE A 335 -8.77 -11.24 -17.60
C PHE A 335 -9.01 -10.83 -16.14
N TYR A 336 -8.03 -10.20 -15.49
CA TYR A 336 -8.16 -9.77 -14.09
C TYR A 336 -9.17 -8.64 -13.91
N LEU A 337 -9.20 -7.63 -14.78
CA LEU A 337 -10.18 -6.57 -14.69
C LEU A 337 -11.61 -7.08 -14.86
N THR A 338 -11.83 -8.06 -15.73
CA THR A 338 -13.14 -8.73 -15.84
C THR A 338 -13.51 -9.44 -14.54
N GLN A 339 -12.58 -10.08 -13.84
CA GLN A 339 -12.86 -10.66 -12.51
C GLN A 339 -13.23 -9.57 -11.50
N VAL A 340 -12.57 -8.41 -11.55
CA VAL A 340 -12.87 -7.25 -10.69
C VAL A 340 -14.26 -6.67 -10.99
N LEU A 341 -14.68 -6.64 -12.25
CA LEU A 341 -15.98 -6.09 -12.66
C LEU A 341 -17.15 -7.03 -12.37
N ASN A 342 -16.91 -8.34 -12.37
CA ASN A 342 -17.91 -9.36 -12.08
C ASN A 342 -18.21 -9.54 -10.58
N ILE A 343 -17.58 -8.75 -9.71
CA ILE A 343 -17.87 -8.79 -8.28
C ILE A 343 -19.28 -8.25 -8.05
N GLN A 344 -20.09 -9.00 -7.31
CA GLN A 344 -21.36 -8.49 -6.79
C GLN A 344 -21.05 -7.47 -5.69
N SER A 345 -21.65 -6.28 -5.81
CA SER A 345 -21.68 -5.32 -4.70
C SER A 345 -22.35 -5.99 -3.51
N GLU A 346 -21.67 -6.05 -2.36
CA GLU A 346 -22.28 -6.49 -1.10
C GLU A 346 -23.15 -5.41 -0.48
#